data_AF-A0A423W4G9-F1
#
_entry.id   AF-A0A423W4G9-F1
#
_cell.length_a   1.000
_cell.length_b   1.000
_cell.length_c   1.000
_cell.angle_alpha   90.00
_cell.angle_beta   90.00
_cell.angle_gamma   90.00
#
_symmetry.space_group_name_H-M   'P 1'
#
loop_
_entity.id
_entity.type
_entity.pdbx_description
1 polymer ?
#
loop_
_entity_poly.entity_id
_entity_poly.type
_entity_poly.pdbx_seq_one_letter_code
_entity_poly.pdbx_strand_id
1 'polypeptide(L)'
;MGSKRPFSDVEGSAPQQNDANKKRKQPFKSHYKPSESSVAKPGQSLNEIKKRARNIERRFAKGDDLPADVQQRLKRELVQCKRQIDDLQYKKKRTEMIRKYHRVRFFERQKAERLRKQLKKQLDEATDPEEKAKIRSDFHIADVDWHYTRFFPFLERYESLYSAEKSKEDKDGQTIAMRALHSARPPMWKVVEEALEKGQAALLALQERRPGVANPEEIPEEKASKHSSGGKSKKKESGAAQSMPDRSRGQHGKTEMENRKALEEGDDAADSDGSGFFG
;
A
#
# COMPACT_ATOMS: atom_id res chain seq x y z
N MET A 1 27.37 -46.49 -22.72
CA MET A 1 26.98 -47.89 -22.45
C MET A 1 26.66 -48.04 -20.97
N GLY A 2 25.39 -48.06 -20.60
CA GLY A 2 24.94 -48.22 -19.21
C GLY A 2 23.80 -49.22 -19.15
N SER A 3 24.14 -50.49 -18.97
CA SER A 3 23.21 -51.62 -19.05
C SER A 3 22.46 -51.81 -17.72
N LYS A 4 21.13 -51.87 -17.80
CA LYS A 4 20.22 -52.19 -16.69
C LYS A 4 20.41 -53.65 -16.24
N ARG A 5 20.40 -53.91 -14.94
CA ARG A 5 20.32 -55.26 -14.36
C ARG A 5 18.85 -55.61 -14.02
N PRO A 6 18.36 -56.81 -14.36
CA PRO A 6 16.97 -57.22 -14.18
C PRO A 6 16.68 -57.89 -12.83
N PHE A 7 15.38 -58.00 -12.60
CA PHE A 7 14.63 -58.43 -11.43
C PHE A 7 14.44 -59.97 -11.40
N SER A 8 15.02 -60.66 -10.42
CA SER A 8 14.55 -61.97 -9.90
C SER A 8 15.44 -62.46 -8.74
N ASP A 9 14.84 -63.26 -7.86
CA ASP A 9 15.37 -63.94 -6.66
C ASP A 9 15.46 -63.14 -5.35
N VAL A 10 14.42 -63.23 -4.52
CA VAL A 10 14.39 -64.35 -3.56
C VAL A 10 13.00 -64.52 -2.93
N GLU A 11 12.49 -65.73 -3.05
CA GLU A 11 11.27 -66.27 -2.45
C GLU A 11 11.63 -66.89 -1.09
N GLY A 12 10.80 -66.70 -0.06
CA GLY A 12 11.01 -67.29 1.27
C GLY A 12 9.86 -67.03 2.22
N SER A 13 8.98 -68.01 2.37
CA SER A 13 7.70 -67.95 3.10
C SER A 13 7.78 -68.50 4.53
N ALA A 14 7.40 -67.65 5.52
CA ALA A 14 6.63 -67.89 6.77
C ALA A 14 7.11 -68.94 7.83
N PRO A 15 6.49 -69.08 9.04
CA PRO A 15 5.47 -68.27 9.75
C PRO A 15 5.78 -68.00 11.27
N GLN A 16 5.07 -67.07 11.95
CA GLN A 16 4.37 -67.31 13.24
C GLN A 16 3.86 -66.03 13.95
N GLN A 17 2.56 -66.11 14.26
CA GLN A 17 1.87 -65.73 15.51
C GLN A 17 1.62 -64.25 15.90
N ASN A 18 0.33 -63.95 15.86
CA ASN A 18 -0.48 -63.04 16.68
C ASN A 18 0.18 -62.45 17.93
N ASP A 19 0.24 -61.11 18.01
CA ASP A 19 -0.04 -60.42 19.27
C ASP A 19 -0.54 -58.97 19.09
N ALA A 20 -1.70 -58.73 19.72
CA ALA A 20 -2.24 -57.49 20.28
C ALA A 20 -1.99 -56.14 19.58
N ASN A 21 -2.89 -55.79 18.66
CA ASN A 21 -3.15 -54.43 18.18
C ASN A 21 -3.76 -53.53 19.28
N LYS A 22 -2.94 -53.02 20.23
CA LYS A 22 -3.34 -51.94 21.15
C LYS A 22 -3.06 -50.58 20.52
N LYS A 23 -3.96 -50.10 19.66
CA LYS A 23 -3.99 -48.70 19.22
C LYS A 23 -4.27 -47.80 20.41
N ARG A 24 -3.24 -47.16 20.97
CA ARG A 24 -3.36 -46.07 21.95
C ARG A 24 -4.09 -44.90 21.26
N LYS A 25 -5.38 -44.70 21.59
CA LYS A 25 -6.11 -43.49 21.21
C LYS A 25 -5.49 -42.31 21.96
N GLN A 26 -4.74 -41.47 21.24
CA GLN A 26 -4.29 -40.18 21.77
C GLN A 26 -5.51 -39.27 21.95
N PRO A 27 -5.70 -38.62 23.11
CA PRO A 27 -6.83 -37.72 23.31
C PRO A 27 -6.64 -36.48 22.43
N PHE A 28 -7.66 -36.17 21.62
CA PHE A 28 -7.70 -34.97 20.80
C PHE A 28 -7.75 -33.75 21.75
N LYS A 29 -6.64 -33.04 21.90
CA LYS A 29 -6.62 -31.77 22.64
C LYS A 29 -7.41 -30.73 21.85
N SER A 30 -8.63 -30.46 22.30
CA SER A 30 -9.44 -29.32 21.85
C SER A 30 -8.71 -28.02 22.18
N HIS A 31 -8.09 -27.40 21.19
CA HIS A 31 -7.59 -26.03 21.28
C HIS A 31 -8.73 -25.03 21.13
N TYR A 32 -9.59 -24.93 22.15
CA TYR A 32 -10.51 -23.80 22.26
C TYR A 32 -9.90 -22.78 23.22
N LYS A 33 -9.34 -21.68 22.70
CA LYS A 33 -8.90 -20.55 23.54
C LYS A 33 -10.11 -19.68 23.87
N PRO A 34 -10.29 -19.24 25.13
CA PRO A 34 -11.37 -18.33 25.52
C PRO A 34 -11.18 -16.98 24.82
N SER A 35 -12.27 -16.43 24.28
CA SER A 35 -12.30 -15.10 23.68
C SER A 35 -12.37 -14.05 24.78
N GLU A 36 -11.22 -13.50 25.18
CA GLU A 36 -11.18 -12.31 26.03
C GLU A 36 -11.09 -11.01 25.23
N SER A 37 -12.12 -10.21 25.47
CA SER A 37 -12.19 -8.75 25.54
C SER A 37 -11.78 -7.88 24.35
N SER A 38 -12.74 -7.00 24.05
CA SER A 38 -12.88 -6.07 22.94
C SER A 38 -12.02 -4.81 23.10
N VAL A 39 -10.77 -4.86 22.63
CA VAL A 39 -10.07 -3.71 22.06
C VAL A 39 -9.22 -4.26 20.93
N ALA A 40 -9.36 -3.72 19.72
CA ALA A 40 -8.63 -4.19 18.54
C ALA A 40 -7.12 -4.09 18.80
N LYS A 41 -6.49 -5.23 19.11
CA LYS A 41 -5.02 -5.33 19.22
C LYS A 41 -4.40 -5.17 17.83
N PRO A 42 -3.23 -4.54 17.70
CA PRO A 42 -2.47 -4.54 16.45
C PRO A 42 -2.20 -6.01 16.06
N GLY A 43 -2.66 -6.44 14.88
CA GLY A 43 -2.49 -7.82 14.41
C GLY A 43 -3.77 -8.61 14.13
N GLN A 44 -4.95 -8.00 14.21
CA GLN A 44 -6.19 -8.68 13.81
C GLN A 44 -6.16 -9.10 12.34
N SER A 45 -6.54 -10.35 12.06
CA SER A 45 -6.58 -10.87 10.69
C SER A 45 -7.76 -10.26 9.92
N LEU A 46 -7.65 -10.15 8.58
CA LEU A 46 -8.75 -9.67 7.72
C LEU A 46 -10.07 -10.40 8.02
N ASN A 47 -9.99 -11.69 8.33
CA ASN A 47 -11.15 -12.53 8.61
C ASN A 47 -11.79 -12.17 9.96
N GLU A 48 -11.02 -11.82 10.98
CA GLU A 48 -11.52 -11.35 12.26
C GLU A 48 -12.27 -10.03 12.12
N ILE A 49 -11.71 -9.06 11.39
CA ILE A 49 -12.33 -7.75 11.17
C ILE A 49 -13.63 -7.93 10.36
N LYS A 50 -13.62 -8.78 9.32
CA LYS A 50 -14.84 -9.15 8.58
C LYS A 50 -15.88 -9.85 9.44
N LYS A 51 -15.46 -10.72 10.38
CA LYS A 51 -16.39 -11.35 11.34
C LYS A 51 -16.98 -10.30 12.28
N ARG A 52 -16.17 -9.37 12.79
CA ARG A 52 -16.64 -8.30 13.67
C ARG A 52 -17.66 -7.40 12.97
N ALA A 53 -17.35 -6.91 11.77
CA ALA A 53 -18.26 -6.10 10.97
C ALA A 53 -19.60 -6.80 10.75
N ARG A 54 -19.58 -8.06 10.29
CA ARG A 54 -20.80 -8.87 10.08
C ARG A 54 -21.59 -9.09 11.36
N ASN A 55 -20.93 -9.29 12.50
CA ASN A 55 -21.61 -9.45 13.78
C ASN A 55 -22.32 -8.16 14.21
N ILE A 56 -21.70 -6.99 13.97
CA ILE A 56 -22.33 -5.69 14.23
C ILE A 56 -23.53 -5.48 13.29
N GLU A 57 -23.39 -5.76 12.00
CA GLU A 57 -24.47 -5.66 11.02
C GLU A 57 -25.65 -6.57 11.36
N ARG A 58 -25.37 -7.83 11.71
CA ARG A 58 -26.39 -8.79 12.16
C ARG A 58 -27.10 -8.33 13.42
N ARG A 59 -26.38 -7.70 14.35
CA ARG A 59 -26.97 -7.14 15.58
C ARG A 59 -27.96 -6.03 15.26
N PHE A 60 -27.61 -5.12 14.36
CA PHE A 60 -28.54 -4.09 13.88
C PHE A 60 -29.72 -4.68 13.10
N ALA A 61 -29.50 -5.70 12.27
CA ALA A 61 -30.56 -6.33 11.49
C ALA A 61 -31.57 -7.11 12.33
N LYS A 62 -31.16 -7.63 13.50
CA LYS A 62 -32.06 -8.31 14.45
C LYS A 62 -33.04 -7.37 15.15
N GLY A 63 -32.80 -6.05 15.11
CA GLY A 63 -33.63 -5.09 15.81
C GLY A 63 -33.50 -5.17 17.34
N ASP A 64 -32.32 -5.59 17.85
CA ASP A 64 -32.05 -5.56 19.29
C ASP A 64 -32.33 -4.15 19.82
N ASP A 65 -33.15 -4.03 20.86
CA ASP A 65 -33.45 -2.74 21.47
C ASP A 65 -32.24 -2.27 22.30
N LEU A 66 -31.36 -1.52 21.63
CA LEU A 66 -30.07 -1.10 22.15
C LEU A 66 -30.16 0.35 22.63
N PRO A 67 -29.59 0.67 23.81
CA PRO A 67 -29.42 2.05 24.24
C PRO A 67 -28.70 2.89 23.18
N ALA A 68 -29.10 4.16 23.03
CA ALA A 68 -28.58 5.06 22.01
C ALA A 68 -27.03 5.14 22.01
N ASP A 69 -26.41 5.17 23.19
CA ASP A 69 -24.96 5.20 23.36
C ASP A 69 -24.27 3.98 22.74
N VAL A 70 -24.86 2.80 22.95
CA VAL A 70 -24.35 1.53 22.41
C VAL A 70 -24.53 1.50 20.90
N GLN A 71 -25.66 1.98 20.37
CA GLN A 71 -25.86 2.09 18.93
C GLN A 71 -24.83 3.00 18.28
N GLN A 72 -24.57 4.17 18.86
CA GLN A 72 -23.59 5.12 18.31
C GLN A 72 -22.18 4.53 18.33
N ARG A 73 -21.79 3.86 19.42
CA ARG A 73 -20.51 3.14 19.53
C ARG A 73 -20.37 2.08 18.43
N LEU A 74 -21.38 1.24 18.23
CA LEU A 74 -21.35 0.18 17.22
C LEU A 74 -21.33 0.73 15.80
N LYS A 75 -22.04 1.84 15.52
CA LYS A 75 -22.00 2.52 14.22
C LYS A 75 -20.59 3.02 13.91
N ARG A 76 -19.95 3.70 14.89
CA ARG A 76 -18.55 4.16 14.75
C ARG A 76 -17.59 2.98 14.52
N GLU A 77 -17.74 1.92 15.31
CA GLU A 77 -16.93 0.72 15.18
C GLU A 77 -17.12 0.03 13.82
N LEU A 78 -18.36 -0.05 13.32
CA LEU A 78 -18.64 -0.62 12.01
C LEU A 78 -17.99 0.18 10.88
N VAL A 79 -18.01 1.51 10.94
CA VAL A 79 -17.30 2.37 9.99
C VAL A 79 -15.80 2.10 10.05
N GLN A 80 -15.22 1.98 11.25
CA GLN A 80 -13.81 1.65 11.42
C GLN A 80 -13.46 0.28 10.84
N CYS A 81 -14.26 -0.76 11.13
CA CYS A 81 -14.06 -2.10 10.58
C CYS A 81 -14.13 -2.09 9.05
N LYS A 82 -15.07 -1.36 8.45
CA LYS A 82 -15.18 -1.24 6.99
C LYS A 82 -13.92 -0.61 6.38
N ARG A 83 -13.46 0.52 6.92
CA ARG A 83 -12.20 1.17 6.49
C ARG A 83 -11.01 0.22 6.58
N GLN A 84 -10.87 -0.51 7.69
CA GLN A 84 -9.78 -1.49 7.86
C GLN A 84 -9.88 -2.65 6.87
N ILE A 85 -11.09 -3.12 6.56
CA ILE A 85 -11.31 -4.16 5.55
C ILE A 85 -10.84 -3.66 4.19
N ASP A 86 -11.20 -2.42 3.82
CA ASP A 86 -10.83 -1.82 2.53
C ASP A 86 -9.32 -1.62 2.42
N ASP A 87 -8.67 -1.12 3.48
CA ASP A 87 -7.21 -0.94 3.52
C ASP A 87 -6.45 -2.26 3.39
N LEU A 88 -6.91 -3.32 4.07
CA LEU A 88 -6.28 -4.63 3.98
C LEU A 88 -6.51 -5.28 2.61
N GLN A 89 -7.69 -5.11 2.03
CA GLN A 89 -7.96 -5.56 0.66
C GLN A 89 -7.12 -4.81 -0.36
N TYR A 90 -6.97 -3.50 -0.19
CA TYR A 90 -6.09 -2.65 -0.99
C TYR A 90 -4.64 -3.14 -0.95
N LYS A 91 -4.09 -3.36 0.26
CA LYS A 91 -2.73 -3.86 0.44
C LYS A 91 -2.52 -5.21 -0.25
N LYS A 92 -3.49 -6.13 -0.14
CA LYS A 92 -3.45 -7.43 -0.83
C LYS A 92 -3.40 -7.26 -2.35
N LYS A 93 -4.34 -6.49 -2.92
CA LYS A 93 -4.38 -6.22 -4.37
C LYS A 93 -3.10 -5.55 -4.87
N ARG A 94 -2.56 -4.60 -4.10
CA ARG A 94 -1.27 -3.93 -4.40
C ARG A 94 -0.14 -4.95 -4.48
N THR A 95 0.02 -5.80 -3.47
CA THR A 95 1.07 -6.83 -3.45
C THR A 95 0.89 -7.83 -4.60
N GLU A 96 -0.34 -8.26 -4.90
CA GLU A 96 -0.63 -9.16 -6.01
C GLU A 96 -0.25 -8.54 -7.36
N MET A 97 -0.65 -7.29 -7.61
CA MET A 97 -0.33 -6.58 -8.86
C MET A 97 1.16 -6.33 -9.03
N ILE A 98 1.85 -5.93 -7.94
CA ILE A 98 3.31 -5.80 -7.93
C ILE A 98 3.95 -7.13 -8.34
N ARG A 99 3.58 -8.24 -7.68
CA ARG A 99 4.11 -9.58 -7.99
C ARG A 99 3.85 -9.97 -9.44
N LYS A 100 2.64 -9.74 -9.94
CA LYS A 100 2.22 -10.08 -11.32
C LYS A 100 3.12 -9.42 -12.37
N TYR A 101 3.42 -8.13 -12.24
CA TYR A 101 4.19 -7.38 -13.23
C TYR A 101 5.67 -7.20 -12.88
N HIS A 102 6.12 -7.62 -11.69
CA HIS A 102 7.48 -7.43 -11.21
C HIS A 102 8.52 -7.94 -12.20
N ARG A 103 8.34 -9.16 -12.72
CA ARG A 103 9.30 -9.80 -13.63
C ARG A 103 9.45 -9.05 -14.95
N VAL A 104 8.33 -8.67 -15.57
CA VAL A 104 8.32 -7.92 -16.83
C VAL A 104 8.94 -6.53 -16.63
N ARG A 105 8.48 -5.79 -15.62
CA ARG A 105 9.01 -4.46 -15.27
C ARG A 105 10.51 -4.50 -14.95
N PHE A 106 10.97 -5.54 -14.27
CA PHE A 106 12.38 -5.72 -13.95
C PHE A 106 13.24 -5.86 -15.20
N PHE A 107 12.85 -6.73 -16.14
CA PHE A 107 13.61 -6.90 -17.38
C PHE A 107 13.57 -5.65 -18.26
N GLU A 108 12.42 -4.98 -18.35
CA GLU A 108 12.34 -3.73 -19.11
C GLU A 108 13.17 -2.63 -18.46
N ARG A 109 13.20 -2.55 -17.12
CA ARG A 109 14.06 -1.61 -16.40
C ARG A 109 15.53 -1.84 -16.68
N GLN A 110 15.97 -3.10 -16.66
CA GLN A 110 17.34 -3.45 -17.00
C GLN A 110 17.68 -3.09 -18.46
N LYS A 111 16.73 -3.29 -19.39
CA LYS A 111 16.92 -2.90 -20.80
C LYS A 111 17.06 -1.37 -20.93
N ALA A 112 16.14 -0.61 -20.34
CA ALA A 112 16.18 0.85 -20.34
C ALA A 112 17.46 1.37 -19.65
N GLU A 113 17.86 0.78 -18.53
CA GLU A 113 19.07 1.17 -17.81
C GLU A 113 20.34 0.95 -18.65
N ARG A 114 20.46 -0.20 -19.33
CA ARG A 114 21.59 -0.48 -20.22
C ARG A 114 21.64 0.51 -21.37
N LEU A 115 20.50 0.75 -22.02
CA LEU A 115 20.39 1.70 -23.13
C LEU A 115 20.75 3.11 -22.69
N ARG A 116 20.21 3.57 -21.55
CA ARG A 116 20.54 4.87 -20.97
C ARG A 116 22.03 5.02 -20.68
N LYS A 117 22.67 3.98 -20.11
CA LYS A 117 24.13 3.98 -19.86
C LYS A 117 24.94 4.03 -21.16
N GLN A 118 24.51 3.29 -22.18
CA GLN A 118 25.15 3.30 -23.50
C GLN A 118 25.06 4.69 -24.16
N LEU A 119 23.86 5.28 -24.20
CA LEU A 119 23.63 6.60 -24.78
C LEU A 119 24.36 7.70 -24.00
N LYS A 120 24.43 7.60 -22.67
CA LYS A 120 25.24 8.52 -21.87
C LYS A 120 26.71 8.48 -22.27
N LYS A 121 27.28 7.29 -22.40
CA LYS A 121 28.66 7.11 -22.83
C LYS A 121 28.89 7.67 -24.24
N GLN A 122 27.98 7.40 -25.18
CA GLN A 122 28.06 7.94 -26.53
C GLN A 122 27.97 9.47 -26.54
N LEU A 123 27.16 10.06 -25.65
CA LEU A 123 27.05 11.51 -25.53
C LEU A 123 28.35 12.16 -25.04
N ASP A 124 29.04 11.49 -24.12
CA ASP A 124 30.32 11.93 -23.56
C ASP A 124 31.46 11.80 -24.59
N GLU A 125 31.41 10.79 -25.46
CA GLU A 125 32.43 10.52 -26.50
C GLU A 125 32.20 11.29 -27.81
N ALA A 126 30.94 11.64 -28.13
CA ALA A 126 30.62 12.36 -29.35
C ALA A 126 31.38 13.70 -29.39
N THR A 127 31.77 14.12 -30.58
CA THR A 127 32.42 15.43 -30.80
C THR A 127 31.54 16.34 -31.63
N ASP A 128 30.84 15.78 -32.62
CA ASP A 128 29.95 16.49 -33.53
C ASP A 128 28.69 17.03 -32.82
N PRO A 129 28.35 18.33 -32.98
CA PRO A 129 27.17 18.91 -32.37
C PRO A 129 25.83 18.32 -32.86
N GLU A 130 25.72 17.94 -34.15
CA GLU A 130 24.46 17.41 -34.68
C GLU A 130 24.19 15.99 -34.17
N GLU A 131 25.21 15.14 -34.16
CA GLU A 131 25.14 13.81 -33.56
C GLU A 131 24.84 13.88 -32.06
N LYS A 132 25.47 14.82 -31.33
CA LYS A 132 25.17 15.07 -29.91
C LYS A 132 23.71 15.40 -29.67
N ALA A 133 23.09 16.22 -30.53
CA ALA A 133 21.68 16.58 -30.38
C ALA A 133 20.77 15.36 -30.50
N LYS A 134 21.04 14.46 -31.47
CA LYS A 134 20.30 13.21 -31.66
C LYS A 134 20.47 12.25 -30.48
N ILE A 135 21.71 12.06 -30.02
CA ILE A 135 22.00 11.20 -28.85
C ILE A 135 21.32 11.76 -27.59
N ARG A 136 21.24 13.09 -27.43
CA ARG A 136 20.51 13.71 -26.31
C ARG A 136 19.01 13.43 -26.36
N SER A 137 18.38 13.53 -27.53
CA SER A 137 16.96 13.20 -27.65
C SER A 137 16.70 11.73 -27.34
N ASP A 138 17.55 10.83 -27.83
CA ASP A 138 17.43 9.39 -27.56
C ASP A 138 17.69 9.07 -26.08
N PHE A 139 18.65 9.75 -25.46
CA PHE A 139 18.94 9.63 -24.04
C PHE A 139 17.75 10.04 -23.19
N HIS A 140 17.08 11.15 -23.53
CA HIS A 140 15.87 11.60 -22.85
C HIS A 140 14.79 10.53 -22.90
N ILE A 141 14.52 9.96 -24.08
CA ILE A 141 13.54 8.87 -24.23
C ILE A 141 13.92 7.66 -23.36
N ALA A 142 15.19 7.25 -23.37
CA ALA A 142 15.66 6.14 -22.56
C ALA A 142 15.59 6.41 -21.05
N ASP A 143 15.76 7.67 -20.63
CA ASP A 143 15.62 8.07 -19.23
C ASP A 143 14.16 8.05 -18.78
N VAL A 144 13.24 8.57 -19.59
CA VAL A 144 11.79 8.46 -19.32
C VAL A 144 11.35 6.99 -19.34
N ASP A 145 11.86 6.15 -20.25
CA ASP A 145 11.59 4.71 -20.26
C ASP A 145 12.02 4.04 -18.93
N TRP A 146 13.20 4.42 -18.39
CA TRP A 146 13.66 3.90 -17.09
C TRP A 146 12.72 4.33 -15.96
N HIS A 147 12.34 5.62 -15.91
CA HIS A 147 11.41 6.15 -14.92
C HIS A 147 10.03 5.50 -15.05
N TYR A 148 9.55 5.27 -16.27
CA TYR A 148 8.29 4.58 -16.54
C TYR A 148 8.29 3.19 -15.90
N THR A 149 9.31 2.36 -16.14
CA THR A 149 9.37 1.02 -15.54
C THR A 149 9.44 1.05 -14.00
N ARG A 150 9.99 2.11 -13.42
CA ARG A 150 10.17 2.29 -11.97
C ARG A 150 8.90 2.82 -11.30
N PHE A 151 8.31 3.89 -11.83
CA PHE A 151 7.25 4.67 -11.20
C PHE A 151 5.86 4.42 -11.80
N PHE A 152 5.72 3.52 -12.78
CA PHE A 152 4.40 3.10 -13.26
C PHE A 152 3.48 2.66 -12.10
N PRO A 153 2.21 3.12 -12.06
CA PRO A 153 1.26 2.84 -10.98
C PRO A 153 1.14 1.36 -10.63
N PHE A 154 1.21 1.00 -9.34
CA PHE A 154 1.19 -0.40 -8.94
C PHE A 154 -0.14 -1.11 -9.15
N LEU A 155 -1.25 -0.38 -9.16
CA LEU A 155 -2.60 -0.94 -9.23
C LEU A 155 -3.21 -0.91 -10.63
N GLU A 156 -2.45 -0.45 -11.61
CA GLU A 156 -2.86 -0.45 -13.01
C GLU A 156 -2.18 -1.60 -13.78
N ARG A 157 -2.77 -1.97 -14.92
CA ARG A 157 -2.18 -2.98 -15.79
C ARG A 157 -0.95 -2.39 -16.46
N TYR A 158 0.22 -2.99 -16.21
CA TYR A 158 1.45 -2.55 -16.84
C TYR A 158 1.42 -2.74 -18.36
N GLU A 159 1.79 -1.69 -19.09
CA GLU A 159 1.92 -1.72 -20.55
C GLU A 159 3.40 -1.76 -20.93
N SER A 160 3.79 -2.86 -21.56
CA SER A 160 5.18 -3.15 -21.94
C SER A 160 5.68 -2.21 -23.03
N LEU A 161 6.86 -1.63 -22.82
CA LEU A 161 7.53 -0.77 -23.79
C LEU A 161 8.29 -1.58 -24.85
N TYR A 162 8.87 -2.71 -24.45
CA TYR A 162 9.80 -3.50 -25.26
C TYR A 162 9.23 -4.87 -25.69
N SER A 163 7.93 -4.94 -25.98
CA SER A 163 7.26 -6.19 -26.37
C SER A 163 7.82 -6.76 -27.68
N ALA A 164 8.02 -8.08 -27.71
CA ALA A 164 8.60 -8.80 -28.84
C ALA A 164 7.73 -8.77 -30.11
N GLU A 165 6.44 -8.47 -29.99
CA GLU A 165 5.55 -8.34 -31.16
C GLU A 165 5.87 -7.08 -31.96
N LYS A 166 6.33 -6.01 -31.30
CA LYS A 166 6.81 -4.80 -31.96
C LYS A 166 8.21 -4.95 -32.57
N SER A 167 8.85 -6.12 -32.41
CA SER A 167 10.20 -6.41 -32.93
C SER A 167 10.23 -7.46 -34.05
N LYS A 168 9.07 -7.85 -34.62
CA LYS A 168 8.99 -8.87 -35.67
C LYS A 168 9.45 -8.40 -37.05
N GLU A 169 9.64 -7.10 -37.26
CA GLU A 169 10.22 -6.56 -38.50
C GLU A 169 11.71 -6.27 -38.31
N ASP A 170 12.53 -7.05 -39.03
CA ASP A 170 13.88 -6.72 -39.55
C ASP A 170 15.19 -7.09 -38.82
N LYS A 171 16.21 -7.25 -39.68
CA LYS A 171 17.42 -8.08 -39.66
C LYS A 171 18.72 -7.34 -39.27
N ASP A 172 18.65 -6.19 -38.60
CA ASP A 172 19.82 -5.28 -38.52
C ASP A 172 20.71 -5.41 -37.27
N GLY A 173 20.62 -6.50 -36.51
CA GLY A 173 21.50 -6.75 -35.35
C GLY A 173 21.40 -5.74 -34.18
N GLN A 174 20.59 -4.69 -34.32
CA GLN A 174 20.33 -3.70 -33.26
C GLN A 174 19.54 -4.28 -32.11
N THR A 175 19.87 -3.83 -30.89
CA THR A 175 19.19 -4.28 -29.69
C THR A 175 17.72 -3.86 -29.71
N ILE A 176 16.83 -4.69 -29.15
CA ILE A 176 15.38 -4.42 -29.06
C ILE A 176 15.10 -3.04 -28.44
N ALA A 177 15.92 -2.61 -27.49
CA ALA A 177 15.76 -1.33 -26.81
C ALA A 177 16.06 -0.13 -27.73
N MET A 178 17.11 -0.21 -28.55
CA MET A 178 17.43 0.84 -29.54
C MET A 178 16.32 0.95 -30.60
N ARG A 179 15.80 -0.17 -31.10
CA ARG A 179 14.68 -0.16 -32.04
C ARG A 179 13.43 0.48 -31.42
N ALA A 180 13.16 0.16 -30.16
CA ALA A 180 11.99 0.66 -29.48
C ALA A 180 12.05 2.17 -29.23
N LEU A 181 13.20 2.85 -29.24
CA LEU A 181 13.30 4.31 -29.05
C LEU A 181 12.30 5.08 -29.92
N HIS A 182 12.19 4.72 -31.20
CA HIS A 182 11.33 5.42 -32.17
C HIS A 182 9.93 4.82 -32.31
N SER A 183 9.55 3.86 -31.46
CA SER A 183 8.21 3.26 -31.47
C SER A 183 7.17 4.10 -30.73
N ALA A 184 5.90 3.95 -31.10
CA ALA A 184 4.80 4.64 -30.42
C ALA A 184 4.74 4.27 -28.92
N ARG A 185 4.77 5.31 -28.07
CA ARG A 185 4.73 5.19 -26.61
C ARG A 185 3.29 5.17 -26.07
N PRO A 186 3.04 4.40 -24.99
CA PRO A 186 1.75 4.43 -24.30
C PRO A 186 1.38 5.82 -23.77
N PRO A 187 0.09 6.14 -23.59
CA PRO A 187 -0.34 7.42 -23.01
C PRO A 187 0.27 7.70 -21.63
N MET A 188 0.41 6.66 -20.80
CA MET A 188 0.99 6.77 -19.45
C MET A 188 2.47 7.19 -19.47
N TRP A 189 3.17 6.98 -20.59
CA TRP A 189 4.56 7.41 -20.73
C TRP A 189 4.70 8.94 -20.66
N LYS A 190 3.80 9.68 -21.32
CA LYS A 190 3.77 11.16 -21.26
C LYS A 190 3.45 11.67 -19.87
N VAL A 191 2.56 11.00 -19.14
CA VAL A 191 2.25 11.33 -17.75
C VAL A 191 3.48 11.18 -16.85
N VAL A 192 4.31 10.17 -17.11
CA VAL A 192 5.58 9.98 -16.39
C VAL A 192 6.59 11.06 -16.76
N GLU A 193 6.66 11.46 -18.03
CA GLU A 193 7.51 12.57 -18.49
C GLU A 193 7.15 13.89 -17.78
N GLU A 194 5.87 14.25 -17.74
CA GLU A 194 5.39 15.43 -17.00
C GLU A 194 5.65 15.31 -15.49
N ALA A 195 5.51 14.12 -14.91
CA ALA A 195 5.79 13.88 -13.51
C ALA A 195 7.30 13.96 -13.20
N LEU A 196 8.15 13.58 -14.14
CA LEU A 196 9.60 13.69 -14.03
C LEU A 196 10.04 15.16 -13.94
N GLU A 197 9.43 16.03 -14.74
CA GLU A 197 9.67 17.49 -14.69
C GLU A 197 9.24 18.10 -13.35
N LYS A 198 8.11 17.63 -12.79
CA LYS A 198 7.63 18.04 -11.45
C LYS A 198 8.49 17.50 -10.31
N GLY A 199 9.32 16.50 -10.58
CA GLY A 199 10.28 15.93 -9.64
C GLY A 199 9.80 14.68 -8.89
N GLN A 200 10.63 14.25 -7.94
CA GLN A 200 10.50 12.93 -7.31
C GLN A 200 9.19 12.72 -6.54
N ALA A 201 8.64 13.77 -5.93
CA ALA A 201 7.38 13.68 -5.20
C ALA A 201 6.20 13.30 -6.12
N ALA A 202 6.14 13.91 -7.31
CA ALA A 202 5.10 13.62 -8.30
C ALA A 202 5.22 12.19 -8.84
N LEU A 203 6.44 11.69 -9.05
CA LEU A 203 6.68 10.30 -9.46
C LEU A 203 6.22 9.27 -8.41
N LEU A 204 6.47 9.54 -7.13
CA LEU A 204 6.00 8.68 -6.04
C LEU A 204 4.47 8.73 -5.89
N ALA A 205 3.87 9.91 -6.03
CA ALA A 205 2.41 10.07 -6.03
C ALA A 205 1.77 9.29 -7.18
N LEU A 206 2.35 9.36 -8.39
CA LEU A 206 1.89 8.58 -9.54
C LEU A 206 1.99 7.06 -9.29
N GLN A 207 3.07 6.61 -8.67
CA GLN A 207 3.29 5.19 -8.38
C GLN A 207 2.23 4.59 -7.43
N GLU A 208 1.79 5.37 -6.43
CA GLU A 208 0.77 4.98 -5.45
C GLU A 208 -0.67 5.39 -5.86
N ARG A 209 -0.86 5.88 -7.08
CA ARG A 209 -2.17 6.26 -7.62
C ARG A 209 -3.19 5.13 -7.45
N ARG A 210 -4.35 5.47 -6.87
CA ARG A 210 -5.48 4.56 -6.70
C ARG A 210 -6.48 4.73 -7.83
N PRO A 211 -6.62 3.77 -8.76
CA PRO A 211 -7.63 3.87 -9.82
C PRO A 211 -9.03 3.83 -9.19
N GLY A 212 -9.87 4.80 -9.53
CA GLY A 212 -11.28 4.89 -9.07
C GLY A 212 -11.50 5.69 -7.78
N VAL A 213 -10.44 6.19 -7.14
CA VAL A 213 -10.57 7.26 -6.13
C VAL A 213 -10.09 8.52 -6.83
N ALA A 214 -11.00 9.47 -7.06
CA ALA A 214 -10.62 10.77 -7.60
C ALA A 214 -9.46 11.34 -6.78
N ASN A 215 -8.47 11.91 -7.46
CA ASN A 215 -7.29 12.47 -6.85
C ASN A 215 -7.72 13.49 -5.78
N PRO A 216 -7.22 13.46 -4.53
CA PRO A 216 -7.60 14.44 -3.51
C PRO A 216 -7.20 15.89 -3.86
N GLU A 217 -6.40 16.10 -4.90
CA GLU A 217 -5.91 17.41 -5.34
C GLU A 217 -6.85 18.16 -6.31
N GLU A 218 -7.99 17.57 -6.69
CA GLU A 218 -9.05 18.27 -7.43
C GLU A 218 -10.33 18.31 -6.60
N ILE A 219 -10.34 19.15 -5.57
CA ILE A 219 -11.59 19.69 -5.04
C ILE A 219 -11.83 20.99 -5.82
N PRO A 220 -12.83 21.07 -6.71
CA PRO A 220 -13.26 22.35 -7.26
C PRO A 220 -13.75 23.22 -6.09
N GLU A 221 -13.14 24.39 -5.92
CA GLU A 221 -13.67 25.44 -5.03
C GLU A 221 -15.08 25.82 -5.50
N GLU A 222 -16.10 25.21 -4.91
CA GLU A 222 -17.47 25.64 -5.08
C GLU A 222 -17.63 27.02 -4.43
N LYS A 223 -17.87 28.00 -5.29
CA LYS A 223 -18.12 29.39 -4.96
C LYS A 223 -19.22 29.51 -3.91
N ALA A 224 -18.87 30.10 -2.77
CA ALA A 224 -19.81 30.62 -1.80
C ALA A 224 -20.74 31.65 -2.48
N SER A 225 -22.00 31.26 -2.74
CA SER A 225 -23.06 32.21 -3.03
C SER A 225 -23.68 32.69 -1.72
N LYS A 226 -23.35 33.94 -1.37
CA LYS A 226 -24.14 34.75 -0.46
C LYS A 226 -25.52 34.97 -1.08
N HIS A 227 -26.57 34.49 -0.41
CA HIS A 227 -27.85 35.20 -0.43
C HIS A 227 -28.28 35.52 0.99
N SER A 228 -28.13 36.80 1.32
CA SER A 228 -28.68 37.49 2.47
C SER A 228 -30.07 38.06 2.16
N SER A 229 -30.85 38.24 3.23
CA SER A 229 -32.10 39.03 3.38
C SER A 229 -33.37 38.39 2.81
N GLY A 230 -34.54 38.39 3.46
CA GLY A 230 -35.02 38.88 4.76
C GLY A 230 -36.33 38.11 5.06
N GLY A 231 -36.67 37.72 6.29
CA GLY A 231 -37.17 38.58 7.35
C GLY A 231 -38.71 38.57 7.39
N LYS A 232 -39.33 37.84 8.34
CA LYS A 232 -40.38 38.39 9.23
C LYS A 232 -40.78 37.44 10.35
N SER A 233 -40.81 38.04 11.52
CA SER A 233 -41.12 37.55 12.86
C SER A 233 -42.62 37.28 13.07
N LYS A 234 -42.96 36.32 13.94
CA LYS A 234 -44.12 36.47 14.84
C LYS A 234 -43.87 35.79 16.19
N LYS A 235 -43.86 36.65 17.20
CA LYS A 235 -43.77 36.44 18.64
C LYS A 235 -45.13 35.97 19.18
N LYS A 236 -45.16 35.04 20.14
CA LYS A 236 -46.24 34.97 21.13
C LYS A 236 -45.67 34.48 22.47
N GLU A 237 -45.91 35.30 23.48
CA GLU A 237 -45.49 35.18 24.88
C GLU A 237 -46.46 34.34 25.71
N SER A 238 -45.91 33.66 26.72
CA SER A 238 -46.43 33.49 28.09
C SER A 238 -45.31 32.77 28.85
N GLY A 239 -44.67 33.24 29.93
CA GLY A 239 -45.11 34.13 31.00
C GLY A 239 -45.23 33.30 32.28
N ALA A 240 -44.19 33.27 33.12
CA ALA A 240 -44.25 33.20 34.59
C ALA A 240 -42.84 33.01 35.20
N ALA A 241 -42.45 33.98 36.01
CA ALA A 241 -41.24 34.01 36.83
C ALA A 241 -41.46 33.28 38.17
N GLN A 242 -40.38 32.84 38.82
CA GLN A 242 -40.11 33.10 40.25
C GLN A 242 -38.67 32.70 40.63
N SER A 243 -38.19 33.32 41.69
CA SER A 243 -36.81 33.72 41.99
C SER A 243 -36.29 33.13 43.31
N MET A 244 -35.03 32.66 43.31
CA MET A 244 -33.99 32.72 44.39
C MET A 244 -34.30 32.12 45.79
N PRO A 245 -33.32 31.88 46.72
CA PRO A 245 -31.89 32.22 46.71
C PRO A 245 -30.87 31.13 47.15
N ASP A 246 -29.62 31.42 46.80
CA ASP A 246 -28.31 31.25 47.47
C ASP A 246 -28.23 30.57 48.87
N ARG A 247 -27.25 29.66 49.02
CA ARG A 247 -26.42 29.47 50.24
C ARG A 247 -25.17 28.62 49.98
N SER A 248 -24.04 29.31 49.80
CA SER A 248 -22.73 29.12 50.44
C SER A 248 -22.30 27.74 51.03
N ARG A 249 -21.06 27.30 50.70
CA ARG A 249 -19.84 27.32 51.58
C ARG A 249 -18.98 26.03 51.60
N GLY A 250 -17.67 26.21 51.42
CA GLY A 250 -16.53 25.28 51.66
C GLY A 250 -15.67 25.09 50.39
N GLN A 251 -14.51 25.72 50.12
CA GLN A 251 -13.23 25.88 50.86
C GLN A 251 -12.76 24.53 51.44
N HIS A 252 -11.55 23.97 51.24
CA HIS A 252 -10.17 24.38 50.86
C HIS A 252 -9.49 23.11 50.26
N GLY A 253 -8.36 23.08 49.52
CA GLY A 253 -7.10 23.85 49.46
C GLY A 253 -6.33 23.48 48.15
N LYS A 254 -5.56 24.36 47.51
CA LYS A 254 -4.13 24.75 47.75
C LYS A 254 -3.24 23.52 47.98
N THR A 255 -2.31 23.16 47.07
CA THR A 255 -0.93 23.71 46.84
C THR A 255 -0.53 23.45 45.36
N GLU A 256 -0.04 24.37 44.51
CA GLU A 256 1.26 25.11 44.47
C GLU A 256 2.49 24.18 44.45
N MET A 257 3.59 24.31 43.68
CA MET A 257 4.06 24.95 42.44
C MET A 257 5.42 24.23 42.14
N GLU A 258 6.11 24.59 41.04
CA GLU A 258 7.46 24.15 40.59
C GLU A 258 7.49 22.91 39.67
N ASN A 259 8.26 22.87 38.56
CA ASN A 259 9.44 23.65 38.22
C ASN A 259 9.60 23.81 36.70
N ARG A 260 10.14 24.94 36.27
CA ARG A 260 10.51 25.28 34.88
C ARG A 260 12.03 25.18 34.74
N LYS A 261 12.48 24.73 33.57
CA LYS A 261 13.71 25.14 32.85
C LYS A 261 15.04 24.42 33.20
N ALA A 262 15.57 23.69 32.21
CA ALA A 262 16.98 23.74 31.82
C ALA A 262 17.13 23.27 30.35
N LEU A 263 17.86 24.06 29.58
CA LEU A 263 18.19 23.98 28.16
C LEU A 263 19.69 24.30 28.14
N GLU A 264 20.53 23.40 27.60
CA GLU A 264 21.87 23.60 26.98
C GLU A 264 22.54 22.22 26.92
N GLU A 265 22.82 21.64 25.74
CA GLU A 265 23.88 21.94 24.75
C GLU A 265 25.16 21.13 25.04
N GLY A 266 25.68 20.46 24.01
CA GLY A 266 26.81 19.52 24.10
C GLY A 266 26.92 18.65 22.85
N ASP A 267 27.39 19.26 21.78
CA ASP A 267 27.98 18.61 20.61
C ASP A 267 29.16 17.73 21.00
N ASP A 268 29.27 16.54 20.42
CA ASP A 268 30.56 15.91 20.12
C ASP A 268 30.39 14.98 18.90
N ALA A 269 30.86 15.50 17.77
CA ALA A 269 31.17 14.76 16.57
C ALA A 269 32.62 14.27 16.65
N ALA A 270 32.86 12.98 16.40
CA ALA A 270 33.94 12.48 15.53
C ALA A 270 34.13 10.95 15.67
N ASP A 271 34.13 10.31 14.51
CA ASP A 271 34.91 9.13 14.09
C ASP A 271 34.95 7.87 14.98
N SER A 272 34.53 6.73 14.41
CA SER A 272 35.49 5.83 13.75
C SER A 272 34.84 4.48 13.38
N ASP A 273 34.82 4.25 12.07
CA ASP A 273 35.17 3.04 11.32
C ASP A 273 34.77 1.62 11.82
N GLY A 274 34.36 0.79 10.85
CA GLY A 274 34.76 -0.62 10.85
C GLY A 274 33.68 -1.70 11.05
N SER A 275 33.15 -2.18 9.91
CA SER A 275 33.01 -3.61 9.60
C SER A 275 31.97 -4.49 10.35
N GLY A 276 31.13 -5.22 9.59
CA GLY A 276 30.34 -6.33 10.15
C GLY A 276 29.13 -6.83 9.37
N PHE A 277 29.16 -6.80 8.03
CA PHE A 277 28.16 -7.44 7.17
C PHE A 277 28.47 -8.94 7.03
N PHE A 278 27.84 -9.79 7.84
CA PHE A 278 27.32 -11.16 7.55
C PHE A 278 27.06 -11.93 8.86
N GLY A 279 25.82 -12.40 9.02
CA GLY A 279 25.36 -13.36 10.03
C GLY A 279 24.00 -13.91 9.61
#